data_AF-A0A0G1W168-F1
#
_entry.id   AF-A0A0G1W168-F1
#
_cell.length_a   1.000
_cell.length_b   1.000
_cell.length_c   1.000
_cell.angle_alpha   90.00
_cell.angle_beta   90.00
_cell.angle_gamma   90.00
#
_symmetry.space_group_name_H-M   'P 1'
#
loop_
_entity.id
_entity.type
_entity.pdbx_description
1 polymer ?
#
loop_
_entity_poly.entity_id
_entity_poly.type
_entity_poly.pdbx_seq_one_letter_code
_entity_poly.pdbx_strand_id
1 'polypeptide(L)'
;MKQDELIKYFNRHAETRDHWKARNWYYHRTLERLLRFIIPEKGSVLEIGSGTGDLLAHLKPSRGLGIDISPAMIGVAGKKYPHLEWRAGDAENLALGERFDYVVLSDLIGFADDIERVFAGLSAVTHPRSRVVITYYNYFWEPILRLSEIFHLKARQPLQNWMSPKDIENMLTLAGFEVIKSGNKMIFPVWIPFLSAFLNTFVANLPLISRLGVIQYVVARPRPEGKREYSVSIVIPCRNEKGNIKNAVERTPQFGTYTEIIFVESGSHDGTFEEIKRVAEEYAGKKNIRYFEHGPNGTKGSCVRQGFREAKGDVLMILDADLTMQPEDLPKYYRAIASGRGEFINGSRLVYPLERQSMRFLNILANKFFGLAFSWILG
;
A
#
# COMPACT_ATOMS: atom_id res chain seq x y z
N MET A 1 20.96 -1.87 25.47
CA MET A 1 22.37 -2.34 25.49
C MET A 1 23.16 -1.16 24.97
N LYS A 2 24.21 -0.65 25.61
CA LYS A 2 24.81 0.62 25.17
C LYS A 2 25.11 0.58 23.67
N GLN A 3 24.60 1.56 22.92
CA GLN A 3 24.76 1.75 21.47
C GLN A 3 26.15 1.38 20.92
N ASP A 4 27.22 1.70 21.65
CA ASP A 4 28.61 1.33 21.33
C ASP A 4 28.85 -0.19 21.18
N GLU A 5 28.18 -1.03 21.98
CA GLU A 5 28.28 -2.49 21.90
C GLU A 5 27.60 -3.02 20.65
N LEU A 6 26.46 -2.42 20.25
CA LEU A 6 25.75 -2.75 19.03
C LEU A 6 26.61 -2.44 17.79
N ILE A 7 27.22 -1.25 17.77
CA ILE A 7 28.16 -0.83 16.71
C ILE A 7 29.33 -1.81 16.61
N LYS A 8 29.97 -2.15 17.75
CA LYS A 8 31.07 -3.13 17.79
C LYS A 8 30.64 -4.50 17.27
N TYR A 9 29.44 -4.96 17.64
CA TYR A 9 28.90 -6.21 17.18
C TYR A 9 28.72 -6.21 15.66
N PHE A 10 28.01 -5.22 15.09
CA PHE A 10 27.77 -5.19 13.65
C PHE A 10 29.04 -4.92 12.84
N ASN A 11 29.98 -4.10 13.34
CA ASN A 11 31.27 -3.90 12.70
C ASN A 11 32.04 -5.22 12.55
N ARG A 12 32.06 -6.04 13.61
CA ARG A 12 32.73 -7.34 13.60
C ARG A 12 32.12 -8.32 12.60
N HIS A 13 30.81 -8.25 12.39
CA HIS A 13 30.08 -9.22 11.57
C HIS A 13 29.87 -8.79 10.12
N ALA A 14 30.27 -7.57 9.73
CA ALA A 14 29.98 -7.01 8.41
C ALA A 14 30.40 -7.93 7.25
N GLU A 15 31.64 -8.42 7.26
CA GLU A 15 32.18 -9.31 6.22
C GLU A 15 31.52 -10.71 6.21
N THR A 16 30.98 -11.16 7.33
CA THR A 16 30.35 -12.50 7.47
C THR A 16 28.83 -12.46 7.31
N ARG A 17 28.22 -11.29 7.26
CA ARG A 17 26.76 -11.11 7.24
C ARG A 17 26.13 -11.80 6.03
N ASP A 18 26.74 -11.64 4.87
CA ASP A 18 26.24 -12.22 3.62
C ASP A 18 26.29 -13.76 3.62
N HIS A 19 27.30 -14.35 4.28
CA HIS A 19 27.36 -15.80 4.47
C HIS A 19 26.14 -16.33 5.25
N TRP A 20 25.77 -15.67 6.34
CA TRP A 20 24.60 -16.04 7.13
C TRP A 20 23.28 -15.81 6.39
N LYS A 21 23.19 -14.75 5.58
CA LYS A 21 22.04 -14.48 4.70
C LYS A 21 21.90 -15.56 3.63
N ALA A 22 23.01 -15.98 3.00
CA ALA A 22 23.02 -17.04 2.01
C ALA A 22 22.58 -18.40 2.61
N ARG A 23 23.00 -18.71 3.83
CA ARG A 23 22.56 -19.92 4.54
C ARG A 23 21.05 -19.91 4.84
N ASN A 24 20.49 -18.74 5.10
CA ASN A 24 19.06 -18.53 5.38
C ASN A 24 18.33 -17.88 4.18
N TRP A 25 18.76 -18.18 2.95
CA TRP A 25 18.31 -17.47 1.75
C TRP A 25 16.78 -17.49 1.57
N TYR A 26 16.11 -18.57 1.98
CA TYR A 26 14.67 -18.73 1.76
C TYR A 26 13.85 -17.72 2.57
N TYR A 27 14.29 -17.44 3.80
CA TYR A 27 13.73 -16.40 4.64
C TYR A 27 13.93 -15.02 4.00
N HIS A 28 15.18 -14.67 3.67
CA HIS A 28 15.50 -13.36 3.09
C HIS A 28 14.80 -13.13 1.75
N ARG A 29 14.76 -14.14 0.87
CA ARG A 29 14.04 -14.05 -0.41
C ARG A 29 12.53 -13.90 -0.24
N THR A 30 11.96 -14.46 0.84
CA THR A 30 10.53 -14.32 1.14
C THR A 30 10.23 -12.91 1.64
N LEU A 31 11.07 -12.38 2.53
CA LEU A 31 11.02 -10.99 3.00
C LEU A 31 11.15 -9.98 1.84
N GLU A 32 12.15 -10.16 0.99
CA GLU A 32 12.40 -9.37 -0.21
C GLU A 32 11.19 -9.36 -1.16
N ARG A 33 10.57 -10.52 -1.40
CA ARG A 33 9.35 -10.63 -2.22
C ARG A 33 8.14 -9.93 -1.58
N LEU A 34 7.99 -10.06 -0.27
CA LEU A 34 6.93 -9.38 0.48
C LEU A 34 7.10 -7.86 0.33
N LEU A 35 8.30 -7.34 0.54
CA LEU A 35 8.56 -5.91 0.45
C LEU A 35 8.44 -5.39 -0.98
N ARG A 36 8.86 -6.13 -2.00
CA ARG A 36 8.63 -5.77 -3.42
C ARG A 36 7.14 -5.79 -3.82
N PHE A 37 6.32 -6.60 -3.15
CA PHE A 37 4.87 -6.57 -3.36
C PHE A 37 4.24 -5.30 -2.76
N ILE A 38 4.77 -4.82 -1.63
CA ILE A 38 4.29 -3.61 -0.95
C ILE A 38 4.85 -2.33 -1.60
N ILE A 39 6.12 -2.37 -2.01
CA ILE A 39 6.90 -1.23 -2.51
C ILE A 39 7.08 -1.41 -4.02
N PRO A 40 6.43 -0.57 -4.85
CA PRO A 40 6.59 -0.61 -6.30
C PRO A 40 8.01 -0.22 -6.71
N GLU A 41 8.47 -0.78 -7.83
CA GLU A 41 9.76 -0.42 -8.42
C GLU A 41 9.79 1.09 -8.76
N LYS A 42 11.00 1.68 -8.76
CA LYS A 42 11.26 3.10 -9.08
C LYS A 42 10.72 4.14 -8.09
N GLY A 43 10.19 3.75 -6.93
CA GLY A 43 9.96 4.69 -5.82
C GLY A 43 11.29 5.22 -5.24
N SER A 44 11.24 6.37 -4.54
CA SER A 44 12.35 6.77 -3.66
C SER A 44 12.27 6.01 -2.34
N VAL A 45 13.35 5.34 -1.94
CA VAL A 45 13.36 4.41 -0.81
C VAL A 45 14.48 4.75 0.17
N LEU A 46 14.13 4.88 1.45
CA LEU A 46 15.07 4.93 2.57
C LEU A 46 15.00 3.60 3.32
N GLU A 47 16.12 2.91 3.48
CA GLU A 47 16.24 1.77 4.40
C GLU A 47 17.03 2.18 5.64
N ILE A 48 16.42 2.09 6.81
CA ILE A 48 17.05 2.36 8.11
C ILE A 48 17.42 1.02 8.74
N GLY A 49 18.68 0.85 9.12
CA GLY A 49 19.26 -0.45 9.50
C GLY A 49 19.60 -1.33 8.30
N SER A 50 20.18 -0.74 7.24
CA SER A 50 20.32 -1.41 5.94
C SER A 50 21.32 -2.57 5.90
N GLY A 51 22.18 -2.71 6.91
CA GLY A 51 23.23 -3.72 6.94
C GLY A 51 24.11 -3.69 5.68
N THR A 52 24.29 -4.85 5.05
CA THR A 52 25.08 -5.01 3.80
C THR A 52 24.31 -4.65 2.53
N GLY A 53 23.08 -4.14 2.64
CA GLY A 53 22.37 -3.44 1.56
C GLY A 53 21.60 -4.29 0.54
N ASP A 54 21.58 -5.64 0.65
CA ASP A 54 20.90 -6.46 -0.37
C ASP A 54 19.39 -6.18 -0.46
N LEU A 55 18.74 -5.82 0.65
CA LEU A 55 17.30 -5.57 0.67
C LEU A 55 16.96 -4.31 -0.13
N LEU A 56 17.55 -3.15 0.17
CA LEU A 56 17.38 -1.93 -0.63
C LEU A 56 17.68 -2.16 -2.12
N ALA A 57 18.75 -2.88 -2.44
CA ALA A 57 19.07 -3.23 -3.82
C ALA A 57 17.97 -4.07 -4.50
N HIS A 58 17.38 -5.01 -3.77
CA HIS A 58 16.29 -5.85 -4.28
C HIS A 58 15.00 -5.07 -4.58
N LEU A 59 14.78 -3.94 -3.90
CA LEU A 59 13.61 -3.07 -4.11
C LEU A 59 13.70 -2.26 -5.42
N LYS A 60 14.88 -2.18 -6.03
CA LYS A 60 15.13 -1.44 -7.29
C LYS A 60 14.55 -0.01 -7.27
N PRO A 61 14.96 0.81 -6.30
CA PRO A 61 14.48 2.17 -6.20
C PRO A 61 15.00 3.02 -7.37
N SER A 62 14.29 4.10 -7.70
CA SER A 62 14.86 5.14 -8.60
C SER A 62 15.95 5.93 -7.88
N ARG A 63 15.77 6.08 -6.57
CA ARG A 63 16.74 6.63 -5.63
C ARG A 63 16.65 5.85 -4.31
N GLY A 64 17.74 5.18 -3.93
CA GLY A 64 17.82 4.41 -2.68
C GLY A 64 18.90 4.96 -1.76
N LEU A 65 18.53 5.25 -0.52
CA LEU A 65 19.45 5.59 0.57
C LEU A 65 19.39 4.52 1.67
N GLY A 66 20.53 3.89 1.96
CA GLY A 66 20.68 2.99 3.10
C GLY A 66 21.40 3.68 4.25
N ILE A 67 20.86 3.56 5.45
CA ILE A 67 21.46 4.05 6.69
C ILE A 67 21.66 2.88 7.64
N ASP A 68 22.84 2.81 8.25
CA ASP A 68 23.13 1.81 9.27
C ASP A 68 24.07 2.41 10.34
N ILE A 69 23.89 1.97 11.58
CA ILE A 69 24.71 2.41 12.70
C ILE A 69 26.17 1.95 12.59
N SER A 70 26.42 0.92 11.77
CA SER A 70 27.72 0.30 11.54
C SER A 70 28.40 0.85 10.28
N PRO A 71 29.48 1.64 10.41
CA PRO A 71 30.25 2.10 9.25
C PRO A 71 30.83 0.95 8.42
N ALA A 72 31.16 -0.19 9.05
CA ALA A 72 31.68 -1.34 8.31
C ALA A 72 30.59 -1.98 7.42
N MET A 73 29.34 -2.06 7.90
CA MET A 73 28.21 -2.56 7.10
C MET A 73 27.98 -1.67 5.88
N ILE A 74 27.97 -0.35 6.09
CA ILE A 74 27.89 0.67 5.03
C ILE A 74 29.05 0.53 4.03
N GLY A 75 30.27 0.28 4.51
CA GLY A 75 31.43 0.04 3.66
C GLY A 75 31.29 -1.19 2.74
N VAL A 76 30.72 -2.29 3.26
CA VAL A 76 30.41 -3.47 2.46
C VAL A 76 29.28 -3.17 1.46
N ALA A 77 28.21 -2.52 1.90
CA ALA A 77 27.08 -2.15 1.06
C ALA A 77 27.49 -1.25 -0.12
N GLY A 78 28.31 -0.22 0.14
CA GLY A 78 28.82 0.68 -0.88
C GLY A 78 29.72 0.01 -1.93
N LYS A 79 30.52 -0.99 -1.53
CA LYS A 79 31.30 -1.80 -2.48
C LYS A 79 30.40 -2.68 -3.36
N LYS A 80 29.36 -3.29 -2.77
CA LYS A 80 28.43 -4.19 -3.48
C LYS A 80 27.49 -3.44 -4.42
N TYR A 81 27.01 -2.28 -3.99
CA TYR A 81 25.97 -1.51 -4.68
C TYR A 81 26.37 -0.04 -4.83
N PRO A 82 27.37 0.27 -5.68
CA PRO A 82 27.91 1.62 -5.84
C PRO A 82 26.92 2.60 -6.50
N HIS A 83 25.81 2.11 -7.05
CA HIS A 83 24.75 2.92 -7.64
C HIS A 83 23.68 3.40 -6.63
N LEU A 84 23.79 2.96 -5.37
CA LEU A 84 22.93 3.39 -4.27
C LEU A 84 23.68 4.31 -3.30
N GLU A 85 22.95 5.11 -2.55
CA GLU A 85 23.52 5.99 -1.52
C GLU A 85 23.61 5.25 -0.19
N TRP A 86 24.72 5.44 0.54
CA TRP A 86 24.96 4.77 1.82
C TRP A 86 25.53 5.76 2.84
N ARG A 87 24.98 5.80 4.05
CA ARG A 87 25.44 6.69 5.12
C ARG A 87 25.48 5.96 6.45
N ALA A 88 26.58 6.12 7.19
CA ALA A 88 26.60 5.70 8.60
C ALA A 88 25.74 6.67 9.40
N GLY A 89 24.81 6.16 10.20
CA GLY A 89 23.88 6.99 10.95
C GLY A 89 23.04 6.20 11.94
N ASP A 90 22.53 6.91 12.94
CA ASP A 90 21.70 6.36 14.00
C ASP A 90 20.21 6.51 13.67
N ALA A 91 19.46 5.43 13.82
CA ALA A 91 18.01 5.40 13.63
C ALA A 91 17.27 6.30 14.64
N GLU A 92 17.87 6.58 15.80
CA GLU A 92 17.31 7.46 16.82
C GLU A 92 17.59 8.95 16.52
N ASN A 93 18.44 9.25 15.55
CA ASN A 93 18.78 10.62 15.18
C ASN A 93 18.72 10.85 13.66
N LEU A 94 17.50 10.76 13.11
CA LEU A 94 17.22 10.92 11.69
C LEU A 94 17.18 12.40 11.26
N ALA A 95 18.34 13.02 11.11
CA ALA A 95 18.50 14.39 10.62
C ALA A 95 19.01 14.42 9.16
N LEU A 96 18.22 13.91 8.21
CA LEU A 96 18.66 13.78 6.81
C LEU A 96 18.37 15.03 5.96
N GLY A 97 17.38 15.84 6.34
CA GLY A 97 16.95 17.00 5.55
C GLY A 97 16.24 16.65 4.23
N GLU A 98 15.82 15.39 4.07
CA GLU A 98 15.24 14.85 2.84
C GLU A 98 14.12 13.86 3.16
N ARG A 99 13.18 13.70 2.23
CA ARG A 99 11.98 12.86 2.40
C ARG A 99 11.87 11.81 1.30
N PHE A 100 11.24 10.68 1.61
CA PHE A 100 11.14 9.52 0.73
C PHE A 100 9.70 9.02 0.58
N ASP A 101 9.39 8.44 -0.58
CA ASP A 101 8.09 7.80 -0.84
C ASP A 101 7.92 6.54 0.04
N TYR A 102 9.01 5.82 0.29
CA TYR A 102 9.02 4.61 1.10
C TYR A 102 10.15 4.66 2.14
N VAL A 103 9.82 4.34 3.38
CA VAL A 103 10.78 4.21 4.49
C VAL A 103 10.67 2.81 5.06
N VAL A 104 11.77 2.06 5.06
CA VAL A 104 11.82 0.64 5.45
C VAL A 104 12.63 0.48 6.72
N LEU A 105 12.04 -0.16 7.73
CA LEU A 105 12.71 -0.56 8.97
C LEU A 105 12.63 -2.08 9.05
N SER A 106 13.64 -2.77 8.54
CA SER A 106 13.65 -4.23 8.46
C SER A 106 14.39 -4.86 9.63
N ASP A 107 13.66 -5.46 10.56
CA ASP A 107 14.20 -6.09 11.79
C ASP A 107 15.10 -5.14 12.63
N LEU A 108 14.89 -3.83 12.49
CA LEU A 108 15.67 -2.78 13.17
C LEU A 108 15.17 -2.51 14.58
N ILE A 109 13.85 -2.43 14.76
CA ILE A 109 13.21 -1.89 15.98
C ILE A 109 13.57 -2.67 17.25
N GLY A 110 13.93 -3.95 17.12
CA GLY A 110 14.40 -4.77 18.24
C GLY A 110 15.75 -4.32 18.80
N PHE A 111 16.55 -3.59 18.02
CA PHE A 111 17.89 -3.12 18.39
C PHE A 111 17.95 -1.66 18.84
N ALA A 112 16.87 -0.89 18.71
CA ALA A 112 16.82 0.50 19.16
C ALA A 112 16.81 0.57 20.69
N ASP A 113 17.58 1.49 21.28
CA ASP A 113 17.51 1.78 22.72
C ASP A 113 16.26 2.63 23.04
N ASP A 114 15.91 3.59 22.17
CA ASP A 114 14.69 4.42 22.27
C ASP A 114 13.82 4.32 21.00
N ILE A 115 12.87 3.37 21.02
CA ILE A 115 11.96 3.11 19.90
C ILE A 115 11.01 4.30 19.66
N GLU A 116 10.60 5.01 20.71
CA GLU A 116 9.71 6.17 20.58
C GLU A 116 10.39 7.26 19.77
N ARG A 117 11.67 7.52 20.06
CA ARG A 117 12.49 8.47 19.31
C ARG A 117 12.69 8.06 17.85
N VAL A 118 12.90 6.77 17.56
CA VAL A 118 12.93 6.26 16.16
C VAL A 118 11.64 6.61 15.43
N PHE A 119 10.48 6.30 16.03
CA PHE A 119 9.19 6.52 15.38
C PHE A 119 8.85 8.01 15.24
N ALA A 120 9.14 8.84 16.24
CA ALA A 120 9.01 10.29 16.16
C ALA A 120 9.87 10.87 15.02
N GLY A 121 11.09 10.35 14.85
CA GLY A 121 12.01 10.75 13.79
C GLY A 121 11.52 10.45 12.37
N LEU A 122 10.59 9.51 12.18
CA LEU A 122 10.04 9.18 10.85
C LEU A 122 9.36 10.39 10.19
N SER A 123 8.82 11.31 10.98
CA SER A 123 8.18 12.54 10.48
C SER A 123 9.17 13.46 9.72
N ALA A 124 10.46 13.39 10.04
CA ALA A 124 11.51 14.18 9.38
C ALA A 124 11.81 13.66 7.96
N VAL A 125 11.57 12.37 7.70
CA VAL A 125 11.95 11.68 6.45
C VAL A 125 10.75 11.23 5.60
N THR A 126 9.53 11.53 6.04
CA THR A 126 8.28 11.18 5.34
C THR A 126 7.52 12.43 4.89
N HIS A 127 6.71 12.33 3.84
CA HIS A 127 5.75 13.33 3.39
C HIS A 127 4.34 12.71 3.39
N PRO A 128 3.25 13.47 3.15
CA PRO A 128 1.88 12.95 3.33
C PRO A 128 1.48 11.73 2.48
N ARG A 129 2.28 11.36 1.46
CA ARG A 129 2.03 10.18 0.62
C ARG A 129 3.00 9.03 0.91
N SER A 130 3.94 9.22 1.82
CA SER A 130 4.93 8.20 2.15
C SER A 130 4.27 6.95 2.72
N ARG A 131 4.98 5.83 2.59
CA ARG A 131 4.68 4.58 3.28
C ARG A 131 5.87 4.19 4.14
N VAL A 132 5.59 3.94 5.41
CA VAL A 132 6.54 3.33 6.34
C VAL A 132 6.24 1.84 6.36
N VAL A 133 7.23 1.02 6.06
CA VAL A 133 7.12 -0.44 6.09
C VAL A 133 8.07 -0.97 7.16
N ILE A 134 7.50 -1.51 8.23
CA ILE A 134 8.25 -2.09 9.34
C ILE A 134 8.11 -3.59 9.25
N THR A 135 9.23 -4.31 9.31
CA THR A 135 9.21 -5.76 9.50
C THR A 135 9.85 -6.11 10.82
N TYR A 136 9.28 -7.10 11.48
CA TYR A 136 9.77 -7.61 12.73
C TYR A 136 9.57 -9.11 12.82
N TYR A 137 10.44 -9.81 13.55
CA TYR A 137 10.26 -11.24 13.76
C TYR A 137 9.22 -11.49 14.86
N ASN A 138 8.44 -12.54 14.69
CA ASN A 138 7.46 -12.94 15.68
C ASN A 138 8.16 -13.63 16.86
N TYR A 139 8.09 -13.03 18.05
CA TYR A 139 8.73 -13.55 19.26
C TYR A 139 8.26 -14.95 19.67
N PHE A 140 7.11 -15.41 19.17
CA PHE A 140 6.70 -16.82 19.31
C PHE A 140 7.79 -17.80 18.80
N TRP A 141 8.63 -17.36 17.87
CA TRP A 141 9.73 -18.14 17.30
C TRP A 141 11.04 -18.03 18.09
N GLU A 142 11.14 -17.17 19.10
CA GLU A 142 12.37 -16.94 19.88
C GLU A 142 12.99 -18.24 20.42
N PRO A 143 12.24 -19.20 21.02
CA PRO A 143 12.84 -20.45 21.50
C PRO A 143 13.50 -21.26 20.38
N ILE A 144 12.86 -21.32 19.20
CA ILE A 144 13.38 -22.03 18.03
C ILE A 144 14.60 -21.31 17.48
N LEU A 145 14.58 -19.97 17.44
CA LEU A 145 15.72 -19.17 17.00
C LEU A 145 16.91 -19.33 17.94
N ARG A 146 16.72 -19.30 19.27
CA ARG A 146 17.79 -19.56 20.24
C ARG A 146 18.41 -20.94 20.09
N LEU A 147 17.59 -21.97 19.87
CA LEU A 147 18.09 -23.31 19.55
C LEU A 147 18.94 -23.29 18.27
N SER A 148 18.49 -22.59 17.23
CA SER A 148 19.25 -22.48 15.97
C SER A 148 20.61 -21.78 16.14
N GLU A 149 20.73 -20.84 17.08
CA GLU A 149 21.98 -20.18 17.44
C GLU A 149 22.93 -21.12 18.19
N ILE A 150 22.40 -21.96 19.10
CA ILE A 150 23.17 -23.00 19.81
C ILE A 150 23.77 -24.00 18.81
N PHE A 151 22.98 -24.40 17.80
CA PHE A 151 23.42 -25.31 16.74
C PHE A 151 24.18 -24.63 15.59
N HIS A 152 24.54 -23.34 15.71
CA HIS A 152 25.29 -22.59 14.70
C HIS A 152 24.61 -22.60 13.31
N LEU A 153 23.28 -22.69 13.27
CA LEU A 153 22.48 -22.56 12.05
C LEU A 153 22.20 -21.09 11.71
N LYS A 154 22.31 -20.20 12.69
CA LYS A 154 22.18 -18.74 12.60
C LYS A 154 23.24 -18.05 13.47
N ALA A 155 23.64 -16.82 13.11
CA ALA A 155 24.51 -16.00 13.94
C ALA A 155 23.83 -15.62 15.27
N ARG A 156 24.59 -15.66 16.38
CA ARG A 156 24.13 -15.21 17.70
C ARG A 156 23.79 -13.73 17.65
N GLN A 157 22.56 -13.36 17.98
CA GLN A 157 22.14 -11.96 17.97
C GLN A 157 22.29 -11.30 19.35
N PRO A 158 22.49 -9.97 19.39
CA PRO A 158 22.33 -9.20 20.60
C PRO A 158 20.92 -9.34 21.18
N LEU A 159 20.77 -9.02 22.47
CA LEU A 159 19.45 -8.92 23.11
C LEU A 159 18.59 -7.90 22.37
N GLN A 160 17.35 -8.29 22.07
CA GLN A 160 16.38 -7.46 21.36
C GLN A 160 15.20 -7.12 22.26
N ASN A 161 14.65 -5.92 22.06
CA ASN A 161 13.40 -5.50 22.69
C ASN A 161 12.23 -6.33 22.15
N TRP A 162 11.29 -6.72 23.00
CA TRP A 162 10.09 -7.40 22.55
C TRP A 162 8.94 -6.41 22.42
N MET A 163 8.32 -6.37 21.24
CA MET A 163 7.09 -5.64 20.99
C MET A 163 6.05 -6.54 20.33
N SER A 164 4.80 -6.42 20.78
CA SER A 164 3.68 -6.99 20.06
C SER A 164 3.34 -6.12 18.84
N PRO A 165 2.65 -6.66 17.81
CA PRO A 165 2.14 -5.86 16.71
C PRO A 165 1.28 -4.67 17.16
N LYS A 166 0.55 -4.82 18.28
CA LYS A 166 -0.30 -3.76 18.81
C LYS A 166 0.52 -2.64 19.42
N ASP A 167 1.66 -2.95 20.04
CA ASP A 167 2.57 -1.94 20.58
C ASP A 167 3.16 -1.10 19.43
N ILE A 168 3.58 -1.74 18.34
CA ILE A 168 4.06 -1.04 17.13
C ILE A 168 2.99 -0.09 16.59
N GLU A 169 1.74 -0.57 16.46
CA GLU A 169 0.62 0.25 15.98
C GLU A 169 0.33 1.45 16.91
N ASN A 170 0.34 1.24 18.22
CA ASN A 170 0.09 2.29 19.21
C ASN A 170 1.21 3.35 19.17
N MET A 171 2.48 2.93 19.13
CA MET A 171 3.60 3.87 19.07
C MET A 171 3.64 4.64 17.75
N LEU A 172 3.32 3.99 16.62
CA LEU A 172 3.13 4.69 15.35
C LEU A 172 2.01 5.74 15.43
N THR A 173 0.91 5.41 16.11
CA THR A 173 -0.21 6.34 16.34
C THR A 173 0.23 7.56 17.14
N LEU A 174 1.03 7.35 18.20
CA LEU A 174 1.61 8.44 19.00
C LEU A 174 2.57 9.32 18.17
N ALA A 175 3.31 8.71 17.24
CA ALA A 175 4.21 9.41 16.32
C ALA A 175 3.50 10.10 15.14
N GLY A 176 2.15 10.12 15.10
CA GLY A 176 1.39 10.77 14.04
C GLY A 176 1.23 9.96 12.76
N PHE A 177 1.36 8.64 12.84
CA PHE A 177 1.12 7.71 11.73
C PHE A 177 -0.17 6.92 11.95
N GLU A 178 -0.79 6.47 10.87
CA GLU A 178 -1.86 5.47 10.94
C GLU A 178 -1.45 4.20 10.20
N VAL A 179 -1.79 3.05 10.78
CA VAL A 179 -1.53 1.74 10.16
C VAL A 179 -2.61 1.46 9.13
N ILE A 180 -2.20 1.25 7.89
CA ILE A 180 -3.11 0.95 6.77
C ILE A 180 -3.22 -0.55 6.50
N LYS A 181 -2.18 -1.31 6.83
CA LYS A 181 -2.15 -2.77 6.67
C LYS A 181 -1.15 -3.37 7.64
N SER A 182 -1.50 -4.50 8.22
CA SER A 182 -0.59 -5.31 9.02
C SER A 182 -0.84 -6.77 8.74
N GLY A 183 0.20 -7.60 8.85
CA GLY A 183 0.03 -9.02 8.66
C GLY A 183 1.24 -9.81 9.10
N ASN A 184 1.13 -11.11 8.87
CA ASN A 184 2.16 -12.08 9.16
C ASN A 184 2.41 -12.91 7.91
N LYS A 185 3.63 -13.38 7.73
CA LYS A 185 4.03 -14.21 6.61
C LYS A 185 5.00 -15.29 7.07
N MET A 186 5.00 -16.39 6.31
CA MET A 186 5.98 -17.47 6.42
C MET A 186 5.90 -18.24 7.74
N ILE A 187 5.19 -19.38 7.76
CA ILE A 187 5.15 -20.26 8.94
C ILE A 187 6.27 -21.30 8.93
N PHE A 188 7.00 -21.43 7.81
CA PHE A 188 8.08 -22.40 7.67
C PHE A 188 9.31 -21.73 7.05
N PRO A 189 10.33 -21.37 7.85
CA PRO A 189 11.44 -20.51 7.41
C PRO A 189 12.53 -21.23 6.61
N VAL A 190 12.46 -22.56 6.48
CA VAL A 190 13.47 -23.39 5.79
C VAL A 190 12.93 -23.87 4.45
N TRP A 191 13.78 -23.89 3.42
CA TRP A 191 13.38 -24.44 2.13
C TRP A 191 13.46 -25.96 2.13
N ILE A 192 12.29 -26.60 1.99
CA ILE A 192 12.15 -28.02 1.67
C ILE A 192 11.24 -28.10 0.44
N PRO A 193 11.67 -28.74 -0.67
CA PRO A 193 10.87 -28.88 -1.88
C PRO A 193 9.45 -29.37 -1.58
N PHE A 194 8.45 -28.80 -2.25
CA PHE A 194 7.01 -29.06 -2.09
C PHE A 194 6.42 -28.71 -0.73
N LEU A 195 7.04 -29.11 0.39
CA LEU A 195 6.54 -28.85 1.74
C LEU A 195 6.53 -27.36 2.06
N SER A 196 7.67 -26.67 1.89
CA SER A 196 7.77 -25.23 2.16
C SER A 196 6.84 -24.42 1.25
N ALA A 197 6.70 -24.84 -0.01
CA ALA A 197 5.77 -24.23 -0.96
C ALA A 197 4.32 -24.40 -0.49
N PHE A 198 3.90 -25.61 -0.11
CA PHE A 198 2.56 -25.89 0.37
C PHE A 198 2.25 -25.12 1.67
N LEU A 199 3.14 -25.21 2.66
CA LEU A 199 2.96 -24.57 3.96
C LEU A 199 2.89 -23.04 3.84
N ASN A 200 3.81 -22.41 3.10
CA ASN A 200 3.85 -20.95 3.03
C ASN A 200 2.86 -20.34 2.01
N THR A 201 2.36 -21.13 1.05
CA THR A 201 1.38 -20.64 0.04
C THR A 201 -0.06 -20.89 0.44
N PHE A 202 -0.37 -22.03 1.07
CA PHE A 202 -1.75 -22.37 1.43
C PHE A 202 -1.97 -22.23 2.93
N VAL A 203 -1.18 -22.98 3.72
CA VAL A 203 -1.42 -23.11 5.17
C VAL A 203 -1.18 -21.79 5.91
N ALA A 204 -0.15 -21.03 5.52
CA ALA A 204 0.17 -19.73 6.11
C ALA A 204 -0.92 -18.66 5.89
N ASN A 205 -1.82 -18.85 4.92
CA ASN A 205 -2.91 -17.91 4.66
C ASN A 205 -4.22 -18.36 5.34
N LEU A 206 -4.22 -19.47 6.08
CA LEU A 206 -5.41 -19.90 6.81
C LEU A 206 -5.67 -18.99 8.02
N PRO A 207 -6.95 -18.76 8.39
CA PRO A 207 -7.29 -18.07 9.63
C PRO A 207 -6.61 -18.72 10.83
N LEU A 208 -6.20 -17.91 11.80
CA LEU A 208 -5.42 -18.30 13.00
C LEU A 208 -3.97 -18.72 12.70
N ILE A 209 -3.72 -19.59 11.71
CA ILE A 209 -2.36 -20.04 11.37
C ILE A 209 -1.50 -18.90 10.83
N SER A 210 -2.11 -17.99 10.07
CA SER A 210 -1.44 -16.76 9.63
C SER A 210 -0.78 -16.01 10.79
N ARG A 211 -1.34 -16.01 12.01
CA ARG A 211 -0.75 -15.35 13.19
C ARG A 211 0.58 -15.95 13.66
N LEU A 212 0.90 -17.17 13.22
CA LEU A 212 2.15 -17.88 13.53
C LEU A 212 3.27 -17.55 12.55
N GLY A 213 3.06 -16.67 11.56
CA GLY A 213 4.10 -16.27 10.64
C GLY A 213 5.33 -15.71 11.37
N VAL A 214 6.52 -16.11 10.92
CA VAL A 214 7.82 -15.65 11.42
C VAL A 214 8.01 -14.17 11.12
N ILE A 215 7.60 -13.73 9.92
CA ILE A 215 7.71 -12.34 9.49
C ILE A 215 6.42 -11.63 9.85
N GLN A 216 6.49 -10.67 10.76
CA GLN A 216 5.43 -9.69 10.99
C GLN A 216 5.75 -8.44 10.17
N TYR A 217 4.73 -7.83 9.58
CA TYR A 217 4.90 -6.58 8.86
C TYR A 217 3.77 -5.61 9.17
N VAL A 218 4.13 -4.34 9.20
CA VAL A 218 3.22 -3.20 9.37
C VAL A 218 3.51 -2.21 8.25
N VAL A 219 2.46 -1.77 7.56
CA VAL A 219 2.49 -0.68 6.61
C VAL A 219 1.71 0.46 7.20
N ALA A 220 2.37 1.59 7.39
CA ALA A 220 1.81 2.80 7.93
C ALA A 220 2.00 3.97 6.96
N ARG A 221 1.25 5.04 7.18
CA ARG A 221 1.40 6.33 6.49
C ARG A 221 1.28 7.47 7.49
N PRO A 222 1.87 8.64 7.22
CA PRO A 222 1.59 9.84 8.01
C PRO A 222 0.09 10.08 8.06
N ARG A 223 -0.44 10.35 9.25
CA ARG A 223 -1.88 10.57 9.43
C ARG A 223 -2.27 11.84 8.67
N PRO A 224 -3.33 11.80 7.83
CA PRO A 224 -3.80 12.99 7.13
C PRO A 224 -4.25 14.04 8.14
N GLU A 225 -3.65 15.24 8.07
CA GLU A 225 -4.09 16.39 8.85
C GLU A 225 -5.08 17.24 8.04
N GLY A 226 -6.21 17.55 8.67
CA GLY A 226 -7.23 18.45 8.13
C GLY A 226 -8.11 17.87 7.03
N LYS A 227 -9.18 18.62 6.70
CA LYS A 227 -9.96 18.38 5.49
C LYS A 227 -9.25 19.08 4.34
N ARG A 228 -9.10 18.37 3.23
CA ARG A 228 -8.60 18.95 1.97
C ARG A 228 -9.77 19.20 1.05
N GLU A 229 -9.72 20.31 0.33
CA GLU A 229 -10.63 20.53 -0.78
C GLU A 229 -9.97 20.09 -2.07
N TYR A 230 -10.60 19.13 -2.73
CA TYR A 230 -10.18 18.57 -4.00
C TYR A 230 -11.14 18.97 -5.12
N SER A 231 -10.61 19.06 -6.33
CA SER A 231 -11.38 19.08 -7.57
C SER A 231 -11.82 17.66 -7.98
N VAL A 232 -12.89 17.55 -8.76
CA VAL A 232 -13.55 16.27 -9.07
C VAL A 232 -13.85 16.14 -10.55
N SER A 233 -13.48 14.99 -11.13
CA SER A 233 -13.90 14.57 -12.47
C SER A 233 -14.80 13.34 -12.36
N ILE A 234 -16.04 13.47 -12.82
CA ILE A 234 -17.03 12.39 -12.83
C ILE A 234 -17.07 11.80 -14.24
N VAL A 235 -16.50 10.61 -14.40
CA VAL A 235 -16.46 9.90 -15.67
C VAL A 235 -17.70 9.02 -15.80
N ILE A 236 -18.45 9.24 -16.88
CA ILE A 236 -19.69 8.54 -17.20
C ILE A 236 -19.51 7.77 -18.52
N PRO A 237 -19.10 6.48 -18.48
CA PRO A 237 -19.08 5.65 -19.67
C PRO A 237 -20.53 5.38 -20.13
N CYS A 238 -20.81 5.61 -21.41
CA CYS A 238 -22.17 5.52 -21.96
C CYS A 238 -22.24 4.61 -23.18
N ARG A 239 -23.28 3.78 -23.24
CA ARG A 239 -23.65 3.01 -24.44
C ARG A 239 -25.14 2.68 -24.44
N ASN A 240 -25.89 3.20 -25.41
CA ASN A 240 -27.34 3.03 -25.51
C ASN A 240 -28.11 3.51 -24.26
N GLU A 241 -27.79 4.72 -23.79
CA GLU A 241 -28.32 5.31 -22.55
C GLU A 241 -28.94 6.70 -22.77
N LYS A 242 -29.46 6.96 -23.97
CA LYS A 242 -30.01 8.28 -24.36
C LYS A 242 -30.99 8.84 -23.31
N GLY A 243 -31.88 8.00 -22.77
CA GLY A 243 -32.89 8.42 -21.80
C GLY A 243 -32.33 8.90 -20.46
N ASN A 244 -31.08 8.58 -20.15
CA ASN A 244 -30.47 8.85 -18.84
C ASN A 244 -29.50 10.04 -18.85
N ILE A 245 -29.04 10.49 -20.01
CA ILE A 245 -27.99 11.53 -20.12
C ILE A 245 -28.39 12.84 -19.43
N LYS A 246 -29.58 13.39 -19.73
CA LYS A 246 -30.05 14.63 -19.09
C LYS A 246 -30.16 14.47 -17.57
N ASN A 247 -30.75 13.37 -17.11
CA ASN A 247 -30.90 13.08 -15.69
C ASN A 247 -29.53 12.95 -14.98
N ALA A 248 -28.54 12.32 -15.63
CA ALA A 248 -27.19 12.21 -15.08
C ALA A 248 -26.58 13.59 -14.82
N VAL A 249 -26.71 14.54 -15.75
CA VAL A 249 -26.20 15.91 -15.61
C VAL A 249 -26.98 16.71 -14.57
N GLU A 250 -28.31 16.69 -14.67
CA GLU A 250 -29.20 17.49 -13.82
C GLU A 250 -29.07 17.12 -12.34
N ARG A 251 -28.98 15.82 -12.07
CA ARG A 251 -28.95 15.25 -10.72
C ARG A 251 -27.56 15.23 -10.10
N THR A 252 -26.50 15.35 -10.90
CA THR A 252 -25.13 15.40 -10.38
C THR A 252 -24.89 16.74 -9.66
N PRO A 253 -24.66 16.75 -8.34
CA PRO A 253 -24.39 17.99 -7.61
C PRO A 253 -23.02 18.56 -7.96
N GLN A 254 -22.81 19.85 -7.73
CA GLN A 254 -21.46 20.43 -7.70
C GLN A 254 -20.90 20.33 -6.28
N PHE A 255 -19.65 19.89 -6.17
CA PHE A 255 -18.95 19.71 -4.91
C PHE A 255 -17.43 19.72 -5.13
N GLY A 256 -16.70 20.05 -4.06
CA GLY A 256 -15.28 20.35 -4.15
C GLY A 256 -15.01 21.71 -4.81
N THR A 257 -13.73 21.99 -5.09
CA THR A 257 -13.31 23.27 -5.68
C THR A 257 -13.71 23.41 -7.15
N TYR A 258 -13.90 22.29 -7.83
CA TYR A 258 -14.28 22.20 -9.23
C TYR A 258 -14.94 20.85 -9.48
N THR A 259 -16.01 20.84 -10.27
CA THR A 259 -16.67 19.61 -10.73
C THR A 259 -16.78 19.62 -12.25
N GLU A 260 -16.28 18.58 -12.90
CA GLU A 260 -16.57 18.29 -14.31
C GLU A 260 -17.24 16.93 -14.49
N ILE A 261 -18.03 16.83 -15.54
CA ILE A 261 -18.67 15.60 -16.00
C ILE A 261 -18.04 15.25 -17.35
N ILE A 262 -17.49 14.04 -17.45
CA ILE A 262 -16.85 13.54 -18.66
C ILE A 262 -17.65 12.35 -19.17
N PHE A 263 -18.40 12.55 -20.24
CA PHE A 263 -19.03 11.45 -20.95
C PHE A 263 -18.02 10.76 -21.88
N VAL A 264 -17.99 9.44 -21.86
CA VAL A 264 -17.21 8.66 -22.83
C VAL A 264 -18.12 7.65 -23.50
N GLU A 265 -18.46 7.92 -24.75
CA GLU A 265 -19.43 7.19 -25.54
C GLU A 265 -18.76 6.06 -26.33
N SER A 266 -19.39 4.89 -26.41
CA SER A 266 -18.89 3.74 -27.18
C SER A 266 -19.91 3.15 -28.16
N GLY A 267 -20.14 3.85 -29.28
CA GLY A 267 -20.84 3.31 -30.46
C GLY A 267 -22.31 2.94 -30.22
N SER A 268 -23.06 3.87 -29.63
CA SER A 268 -24.50 3.75 -29.41
C SER A 268 -25.29 3.89 -30.72
N HIS A 269 -26.45 3.24 -30.79
CA HIS A 269 -27.35 3.28 -31.96
C HIS A 269 -28.67 4.00 -31.68
N ASP A 270 -28.91 4.40 -30.43
CA ASP A 270 -30.15 5.03 -29.96
C ASP A 270 -30.10 6.57 -29.99
N GLY A 271 -28.99 7.16 -30.43
CA GLY A 271 -28.76 8.60 -30.43
C GLY A 271 -28.17 9.14 -29.11
N THR A 272 -27.54 8.29 -28.30
CA THR A 272 -26.88 8.70 -27.03
C THR A 272 -25.86 9.82 -27.24
N PHE A 273 -25.05 9.78 -28.29
CA PHE A 273 -23.98 10.76 -28.51
C PHE A 273 -24.53 12.15 -28.85
N GLU A 274 -25.57 12.19 -29.68
CA GLU A 274 -26.31 13.39 -30.05
C GLU A 274 -26.98 14.01 -28.82
N GLU A 275 -27.55 13.18 -27.95
CA GLU A 275 -28.13 13.63 -26.70
C GLU A 275 -27.07 14.20 -25.74
N ILE A 276 -25.89 13.59 -25.66
CA ILE A 276 -24.75 14.14 -24.89
C ILE A 276 -24.38 15.54 -25.39
N LYS A 277 -24.28 15.74 -26.71
CA LYS A 277 -23.99 17.06 -27.30
C LYS A 277 -25.08 18.07 -26.96
N ARG A 278 -26.35 17.70 -27.18
CA ARG A 278 -27.52 18.55 -26.88
C ARG A 278 -27.55 18.99 -25.41
N VAL A 279 -27.33 18.05 -24.48
CA VAL A 279 -27.31 18.34 -23.04
C VAL A 279 -26.08 19.17 -22.66
N ALA A 280 -24.92 18.92 -23.25
CA ALA A 280 -23.72 19.72 -23.01
C ALA A 280 -23.92 21.19 -23.41
N GLU A 281 -24.58 21.45 -24.54
CA GLU A 281 -24.96 22.80 -24.99
C GLU A 281 -26.03 23.42 -24.09
N GLU A 282 -27.09 22.69 -23.73
CA GLU A 282 -28.17 23.16 -22.84
C GLU A 282 -27.65 23.62 -21.46
N TYR A 283 -26.62 22.93 -20.94
CA TYR A 283 -26.03 23.21 -19.64
C TYR A 283 -24.72 24.00 -19.71
N ALA A 284 -24.36 24.53 -20.89
CA ALA A 284 -23.18 25.38 -21.06
C ALA A 284 -23.26 26.58 -20.09
N GLY A 285 -22.16 26.84 -19.37
CA GLY A 285 -22.10 27.88 -18.35
C GLY A 285 -22.73 27.52 -16.99
N LYS A 286 -23.53 26.46 -16.89
CA LYS A 286 -24.07 25.94 -15.62
C LYS A 286 -23.25 24.76 -15.09
N LYS A 287 -22.75 23.92 -15.98
CA LYS A 287 -21.96 22.72 -15.65
C LYS A 287 -20.77 22.60 -16.61
N ASN A 288 -19.66 22.07 -16.11
CA ASN A 288 -18.51 21.74 -16.95
C ASN A 288 -18.70 20.34 -17.53
N ILE A 289 -19.17 20.26 -18.77
CA ILE A 289 -19.44 18.98 -19.44
C ILE A 289 -18.46 18.82 -20.60
N ARG A 290 -17.77 17.69 -20.63
CA ARG A 290 -16.91 17.27 -21.72
C ARG A 290 -17.35 15.91 -22.18
N TYR A 291 -17.12 15.61 -23.44
CA TYR A 291 -17.49 14.32 -24.01
C TYR A 291 -16.48 13.86 -25.05
N PHE A 292 -16.31 12.55 -25.13
CA PHE A 292 -15.42 11.90 -26.07
C PHE A 292 -16.12 10.70 -26.70
N GLU A 293 -15.83 10.48 -27.97
CA GLU A 293 -16.24 9.28 -28.69
C GLU A 293 -15.08 8.28 -28.72
N HIS A 294 -15.27 7.11 -28.14
CA HIS A 294 -14.27 6.03 -28.13
C HIS A 294 -14.36 5.15 -29.39
N GLY A 295 -15.53 5.12 -30.02
CA GLY A 295 -15.84 4.28 -31.18
C GLY A 295 -16.50 2.93 -30.84
N PRO A 296 -16.87 2.13 -31.86
CA PRO A 296 -17.82 1.01 -31.74
C PRO A 296 -17.32 -0.22 -30.97
N ASN A 297 -16.00 -0.35 -30.76
CA ASN A 297 -15.39 -1.45 -30.03
C ASN A 297 -15.03 -1.10 -28.57
N GLY A 298 -15.53 0.03 -28.06
CA GLY A 298 -15.31 0.45 -26.68
C GLY A 298 -15.94 -0.50 -25.66
N THR A 299 -15.16 -0.91 -24.67
CA THR A 299 -15.65 -1.57 -23.46
C THR A 299 -15.83 -0.53 -22.35
N LYS A 300 -16.67 -0.79 -21.35
CA LYS A 300 -16.79 0.09 -20.17
C LYS A 300 -15.42 0.45 -19.58
N GLY A 301 -14.53 -0.54 -19.45
CA GLY A 301 -13.18 -0.33 -18.94
C GLY A 301 -12.31 0.54 -19.84
N SER A 302 -12.43 0.46 -21.17
CA SER A 302 -11.68 1.34 -22.07
C SER A 302 -12.20 2.77 -22.05
N CYS A 303 -13.51 2.96 -21.95
CA CYS A 303 -14.13 4.28 -21.78
C CYS A 303 -13.72 4.94 -20.46
N VAL A 304 -13.76 4.22 -19.34
CA VAL A 304 -13.29 4.71 -18.03
C VAL A 304 -11.82 5.14 -18.10
N ARG A 305 -10.95 4.30 -18.70
CA ARG A 305 -9.52 4.63 -18.86
C ARG A 305 -9.29 5.87 -19.72
N GLN A 306 -10.07 6.05 -20.78
CA GLN A 306 -10.01 7.30 -21.57
C GLN A 306 -10.47 8.48 -20.73
N GLY A 307 -11.61 8.38 -20.05
CA GLY A 307 -12.11 9.46 -19.19
C GLY A 307 -11.11 9.86 -18.10
N PHE A 308 -10.43 8.90 -17.48
CA PHE A 308 -9.37 9.18 -16.50
C PHE A 308 -8.14 9.88 -17.11
N ARG A 309 -7.80 9.59 -18.38
CA ARG A 309 -6.71 10.27 -19.08
C ARG A 309 -7.05 11.74 -19.39
N GLU A 310 -8.31 12.00 -19.68
CA GLU A 310 -8.82 13.32 -20.04
C GLU A 310 -9.23 14.17 -18.83
N ALA A 311 -9.36 13.56 -17.66
CA ALA A 311 -9.76 14.19 -16.41
C ALA A 311 -8.73 15.22 -15.92
N LYS A 312 -9.25 16.31 -15.37
CA LYS A 312 -8.48 17.44 -14.81
C LYS A 312 -8.60 17.55 -13.30
N GLY A 313 -9.52 16.81 -12.68
CA GLY A 313 -9.76 16.82 -11.26
C GLY A 313 -8.79 15.95 -10.47
N ASP A 314 -8.59 16.30 -9.20
CA ASP A 314 -7.76 15.53 -8.27
C ASP A 314 -8.41 14.19 -7.89
N VAL A 315 -9.74 14.16 -7.79
CA VAL A 315 -10.54 12.98 -7.47
C VAL A 315 -11.28 12.51 -8.71
N LEU A 316 -10.97 11.28 -9.11
CA LEU A 316 -11.63 10.60 -10.22
C LEU A 316 -12.76 9.73 -9.70
N MET A 317 -13.97 9.94 -10.22
CA MET A 317 -15.16 9.19 -9.86
C MET A 317 -15.73 8.52 -11.10
N ILE A 318 -16.30 7.32 -10.93
CA ILE A 318 -17.02 6.61 -11.99
C ILE A 318 -18.50 6.64 -11.61
N LEU A 319 -19.35 7.10 -12.52
CA LEU A 319 -20.80 7.03 -12.40
C LEU A 319 -21.34 6.26 -13.61
N ASP A 320 -22.17 5.26 -13.37
CA ASP A 320 -22.78 4.49 -14.44
C ASP A 320 -23.93 5.26 -15.08
N ALA A 321 -23.98 5.25 -16.42
CA ALA A 321 -24.98 5.98 -17.20
C ALA A 321 -26.41 5.47 -17.00
N ASP A 322 -26.59 4.23 -16.52
CA ASP A 322 -27.89 3.63 -16.19
C ASP A 322 -28.51 4.17 -14.88
N LEU A 323 -27.77 5.03 -14.15
CA LEU A 323 -28.17 5.63 -12.88
C LEU A 323 -28.60 4.62 -11.81
N THR A 324 -28.05 3.40 -11.87
CA THR A 324 -28.26 2.39 -10.82
C THR A 324 -27.69 2.82 -9.47
N MET A 325 -26.75 3.77 -9.47
CA MET A 325 -26.31 4.53 -8.31
C MET A 325 -26.74 6.00 -8.50
N GLN A 326 -27.34 6.56 -7.45
CA GLN A 326 -27.88 7.92 -7.52
C GLN A 326 -26.73 8.95 -7.55
N PRO A 327 -26.69 9.89 -8.52
CA PRO A 327 -25.63 10.91 -8.59
C PRO A 327 -25.50 11.77 -7.33
N GLU A 328 -26.59 11.95 -6.59
CA GLU A 328 -26.67 12.70 -5.33
C GLU A 328 -25.86 12.05 -4.20
N ASP A 329 -25.46 10.78 -4.35
CA ASP A 329 -24.60 10.07 -3.40
C ASP A 329 -23.11 10.34 -3.61
N LEU A 330 -22.68 10.85 -4.77
CA LEU A 330 -21.27 11.13 -5.07
C LEU A 330 -20.56 11.97 -3.99
N PRO A 331 -21.17 13.04 -3.42
CA PRO A 331 -20.56 13.80 -2.32
C PRO A 331 -20.21 12.96 -1.08
N LYS A 332 -20.91 11.84 -0.82
CA LYS A 332 -20.60 10.95 0.31
C LYS A 332 -19.20 10.34 0.15
N TYR A 333 -18.89 9.86 -1.06
CA TYR A 333 -17.60 9.25 -1.39
C TYR A 333 -16.48 10.30 -1.44
N TYR A 334 -16.76 11.47 -2.02
CA TYR A 334 -15.85 12.61 -2.00
C TYR A 334 -15.43 12.97 -0.58
N ARG A 335 -16.38 13.10 0.35
CA ARG A 335 -16.09 13.42 1.75
C ARG A 335 -15.16 12.40 2.41
N ALA A 336 -15.24 11.12 2.05
CA ALA A 336 -14.33 10.10 2.59
C ALA A 336 -12.89 10.33 2.13
N ILE A 337 -12.67 10.66 0.86
CA ILE A 337 -11.35 11.02 0.32
C ILE A 337 -10.86 12.36 0.89
N ALA A 338 -11.71 13.38 0.87
CA ALA A 338 -11.41 14.74 1.32
C ALA A 338 -11.05 14.80 2.82
N SER A 339 -11.60 13.89 3.63
CA SER A 339 -11.28 13.76 5.06
C SER A 339 -10.11 12.82 5.35
N GLY A 340 -9.43 12.30 4.32
CA GLY A 340 -8.28 11.40 4.46
C GLY A 340 -8.62 9.99 4.93
N ARG A 341 -9.90 9.62 5.05
CA ARG A 341 -10.33 8.29 5.55
C ARG A 341 -9.99 7.13 4.60
N GLY A 342 -9.63 7.43 3.36
CA GLY A 342 -9.16 6.44 2.39
C GLY A 342 -8.60 7.10 1.15
N GLU A 343 -7.73 6.37 0.43
CA GLU A 343 -7.19 6.78 -0.88
C GLU A 343 -7.97 6.19 -2.05
N PHE A 344 -8.71 5.12 -1.79
CA PHE A 344 -9.63 4.49 -2.73
C PHE A 344 -10.92 4.18 -2.00
N ILE A 345 -12.05 4.66 -2.54
CA ILE A 345 -13.36 4.47 -1.93
C ILE A 345 -14.22 3.68 -2.90
N ASN A 346 -14.67 2.51 -2.45
CA ASN A 346 -15.60 1.67 -3.18
C ASN A 346 -16.95 1.63 -2.47
N GLY A 347 -18.02 1.97 -3.18
CA GLY A 347 -19.38 1.85 -2.68
C GLY A 347 -19.88 0.41 -2.73
N SER A 348 -20.79 0.07 -1.82
CA SER A 348 -21.49 -1.22 -1.83
C SER A 348 -22.99 -1.00 -1.88
N ARG A 349 -23.63 -1.63 -2.86
CA ARG A 349 -25.10 -1.65 -3.01
C ARG A 349 -25.79 -2.46 -1.91
N LEU A 350 -25.04 -3.22 -1.11
CA LEU A 350 -25.57 -4.10 -0.06
C LEU A 350 -25.82 -3.38 1.28
N VAL A 351 -25.42 -2.11 1.40
CA VAL A 351 -25.53 -1.35 2.66
C VAL A 351 -26.93 -0.76 2.88
N TYR A 352 -27.70 -0.56 1.80
CA TYR A 352 -29.07 -0.04 1.86
C TYR A 352 -30.07 -1.11 1.42
N PRO A 353 -31.35 -1.00 1.82
CA PRO A 353 -32.38 -1.94 1.42
C PRO A 353 -32.46 -2.02 -0.11
N LEU A 354 -32.07 -3.17 -0.66
CA LEU A 354 -32.25 -3.49 -2.07
C LEU A 354 -33.76 -3.61 -2.35
N GLU A 355 -34.23 -3.08 -3.48
CA GLU A 355 -35.60 -3.33 -3.93
C GLU A 355 -35.90 -4.84 -3.89
N ARG A 356 -37.09 -5.20 -3.39
CA ARG A 356 -37.52 -6.56 -2.96
C ARG A 356 -37.41 -7.67 -4.02
N GLN A 357 -36.89 -7.41 -5.22
CA GLN A 357 -36.75 -8.40 -6.31
C GLN A 357 -35.37 -8.42 -6.98
N SER A 358 -34.37 -7.66 -6.51
CA SER A 358 -33.11 -7.47 -7.26
C SER A 358 -32.03 -8.57 -7.06
N MET A 359 -32.08 -9.39 -6.00
CA MET A 359 -31.10 -10.49 -5.82
C MET A 359 -31.73 -11.79 -5.30
N ARG A 360 -31.62 -12.87 -6.08
CA ARG A 360 -31.93 -14.24 -5.66
C ARG A 360 -30.92 -14.71 -4.60
N PHE A 361 -31.32 -15.61 -3.70
CA PHE A 361 -30.47 -16.16 -2.63
C PHE A 361 -29.08 -16.64 -3.11
N LEU A 362 -29.03 -17.30 -4.28
CA LEU A 362 -27.77 -17.76 -4.89
C LEU A 362 -26.83 -16.60 -5.25
N ASN A 363 -27.33 -15.44 -5.66
CA ASN A 363 -26.50 -14.27 -5.97
C ASN A 363 -25.86 -13.70 -4.70
N ILE A 364 -26.57 -13.75 -3.57
CA ILE A 364 -26.02 -13.33 -2.27
C ILE A 364 -24.92 -14.29 -1.84
N LEU A 365 -25.16 -15.61 -1.93
CA LEU A 365 -24.17 -16.63 -1.59
C LEU A 365 -22.92 -16.51 -2.47
N ALA A 366 -23.11 -16.37 -3.79
CA ALA A 366 -22.03 -16.18 -4.74
C ALA A 366 -21.24 -14.89 -4.43
N ASN A 367 -21.90 -13.75 -4.26
CA ASN A 367 -21.24 -12.49 -3.92
C ASN A 367 -20.44 -12.57 -2.61
N LYS A 368 -20.97 -13.25 -1.60
CA LYS A 368 -20.27 -13.44 -0.33
C LYS A 368 -19.08 -14.40 -0.47
N PHE A 369 -19.24 -15.51 -1.20
CA PHE A 369 -18.16 -16.44 -1.51
C PHE A 369 -17.05 -15.75 -2.32
N PHE A 370 -17.40 -15.07 -3.40
CA PHE A 370 -16.46 -14.31 -4.22
C PHE A 370 -15.77 -13.23 -3.39
N GLY A 371 -16.50 -12.47 -2.57
CA GLY A 371 -15.93 -11.46 -1.69
C GLY A 371 -14.90 -12.04 -0.70
N LEU A 372 -15.22 -13.19 -0.08
CA LEU A 372 -14.32 -13.89 0.82
C LEU A 372 -13.09 -14.48 0.08
N ALA A 373 -13.31 -15.12 -1.07
CA ALA A 373 -12.25 -15.71 -1.87
C ALA A 373 -11.30 -14.64 -2.43
N PHE A 374 -11.83 -13.51 -2.92
CA PHE A 374 -11.03 -12.38 -3.38
C PHE A 374 -10.22 -11.76 -2.24
N SER A 375 -10.85 -11.55 -1.08
CA SER A 375 -10.15 -11.06 0.11
C SER A 375 -9.02 -12.00 0.51
N TRP A 376 -9.26 -13.31 0.50
CA TRP A 376 -8.24 -14.31 0.82
C TRP A 376 -7.07 -14.34 -0.18
N ILE A 377 -7.35 -14.20 -1.48
CA ILE A 377 -6.33 -14.19 -2.54
C ILE A 377 -5.48 -12.91 -2.50
N LEU A 378 -6.12 -11.76 -2.27
CA LEU A 378 -5.44 -10.47 -2.25
C LEU A 378 -4.72 -10.17 -0.92
N GLY A 379 -4.97 -10.99 0.11
CA GLY A 379 -4.39 -10.85 1.45
C GLY A 379 -4.98 -9.66 2.18
#